data_AF-A0A060SPJ9-F1
#
_entry.id   AF-A0A060SPJ9-F1
#
_cell.length_a   1.000
_cell.length_b   1.000
_cell.length_c   1.000
_cell.angle_alpha   90.00
_cell.angle_beta   90.00
_cell.angle_gamma   90.00
#
_symmetry.space_group_name_H-M   'P 1'
#
loop_
_entity.id
_entity.type
_entity.pdbx_description
1 polymer ?
#
loop_
_entity_poly.entity_id
_entity_poly.type
_entity_poly.pdbx_seq_one_letter_code
_entity_poly.pdbx_strand_id
1 'polypeptide(L)'
;MAALPSPPLSELQNVAALETLQAYPHPFRIVSPLDVNVFEQLIVSHPNRPLVDSVCRGFREGFWPFAETSSGDFPVSWEEPTGPLDDGTLRFAHDYAVEEEAAGRYSAPFFGDLLPGMYSMPIHAVPKPHSDKMRFINNHSAGKFSLNSMIDKHSVGMRPDNVQDLARNLLHFRSIYGTAPVWLFKSDIANAYRLLPMHPLWQLKQVVTVNDLFCTFMSLLLWIAIHVRHISCLCHGPCWSGNT
;
A
#
# COMPACT_ATOMS: atom_id res chain seq x y z
N MET A 1 -17.09 -5.22 4.71
CA MET A 1 -16.12 -4.63 3.76
C MET A 1 -16.11 -5.50 2.51
N ALA A 2 -16.13 -4.89 1.33
CA ALA A 2 -16.10 -5.62 0.06
C ALA A 2 -14.69 -6.18 -0.23
N ALA A 3 -14.59 -7.06 -1.23
CA ALA A 3 -13.30 -7.53 -1.75
C ALA A 3 -12.49 -6.35 -2.34
N LEU A 4 -11.16 -6.45 -2.26
CA LEU A 4 -10.25 -5.51 -2.88
C LEU A 4 -10.23 -5.70 -4.41
N PRO A 5 -10.10 -4.62 -5.18
CA PRO A 5 -10.17 -4.67 -6.63
C PRO A 5 -8.96 -5.40 -7.23
N SER A 6 -9.15 -5.98 -8.39
CA SER A 6 -8.06 -6.26 -9.33
C SER A 6 -7.86 -5.03 -10.22
N PRO A 7 -6.75 -4.96 -10.97
CA PRO A 7 -6.65 -4.01 -12.07
C PRO A 7 -7.86 -4.14 -13.02
N PRO A 8 -8.39 -3.04 -13.57
CA PRO A 8 -9.47 -3.08 -14.53
C PRO A 8 -9.02 -3.74 -15.84
N LEU A 9 -9.97 -4.23 -16.64
CA LEU A 9 -9.67 -4.94 -17.89
C LEU A 9 -8.86 -4.07 -18.86
N SER A 10 -9.11 -2.76 -18.88
CA SER A 10 -8.36 -1.78 -19.68
C SER A 10 -6.87 -1.80 -19.38
N GLU A 11 -6.48 -1.92 -18.11
CA GLU A 11 -5.08 -2.02 -17.70
C GLU A 11 -4.51 -3.42 -17.93
N LEU A 12 -5.29 -4.47 -17.71
CA LEU A 12 -4.90 -5.85 -18.02
C LEU A 12 -4.70 -6.11 -19.52
N GLN A 13 -5.23 -5.25 -20.39
CA GLN A 13 -5.09 -5.31 -21.84
C GLN A 13 -4.21 -4.17 -22.39
N ASN A 14 -3.57 -3.39 -21.53
CA ASN A 14 -2.68 -2.31 -21.94
C ASN A 14 -1.40 -2.88 -22.56
N VAL A 15 -1.38 -3.02 -23.88
CA VAL A 15 -0.28 -3.63 -24.64
C VAL A 15 1.06 -2.96 -24.32
N ALA A 16 1.12 -1.63 -24.27
CA ALA A 16 2.36 -0.91 -23.99
C ALA A 16 2.91 -1.23 -22.59
N ALA A 17 2.05 -1.28 -21.57
CA ALA A 17 2.45 -1.64 -20.22
C ALA A 17 2.90 -3.12 -20.13
N LEU A 18 2.17 -4.03 -20.77
CA LEU A 18 2.49 -5.46 -20.77
C LEU A 18 3.81 -5.76 -21.49
N GLU A 19 4.07 -5.11 -22.62
CA GLU A 19 5.33 -5.23 -23.36
C GLU A 19 6.50 -4.75 -22.49
N THR A 20 6.35 -3.62 -21.80
CA THR A 20 7.36 -3.13 -20.85
C THR A 20 7.61 -4.11 -19.70
N LEU A 21 6.55 -4.64 -19.07
CA LEU A 21 6.68 -5.63 -17.98
C LEU A 21 7.35 -6.92 -18.45
N GLN A 22 7.06 -7.36 -19.67
CA GLN A 22 7.63 -8.57 -20.25
C GLN A 22 9.10 -8.38 -20.63
N ALA A 23 9.46 -7.24 -21.21
CA ALA A 23 10.83 -6.93 -21.61
C ALA A 23 11.73 -6.61 -20.40
N TYR A 24 11.16 -5.99 -19.36
CA TYR A 24 11.87 -5.56 -18.17
C TYR A 24 11.16 -6.04 -16.90
N PRO A 25 11.17 -7.35 -16.59
CA PRO A 25 10.46 -7.86 -15.40
C PRO A 25 11.20 -7.53 -14.09
N HIS A 26 12.52 -7.32 -14.16
CA HIS A 26 13.36 -7.16 -12.97
C HIS A 26 13.05 -5.94 -12.10
N PRO A 27 12.63 -4.78 -12.65
CA PRO A 27 12.19 -3.65 -11.85
C PRO A 27 10.83 -3.85 -11.18
N PHE A 28 9.95 -4.74 -11.64
CA PHE A 28 8.55 -4.78 -11.17
C PHE A 28 8.21 -5.97 -10.29
N ARG A 29 9.05 -6.24 -9.29
CA ARG A 29 8.89 -7.43 -8.44
C ARG A 29 7.83 -7.23 -7.37
N ILE A 30 7.19 -8.33 -7.00
CA ILE A 30 6.28 -8.39 -5.85
C ILE A 30 7.11 -8.93 -4.69
N VAL A 31 7.44 -8.06 -3.75
CA VAL A 31 8.17 -8.41 -2.53
C VAL A 31 7.19 -8.34 -1.37
N SER A 32 6.86 -9.49 -0.79
CA SER A 32 6.05 -9.57 0.43
C SER A 32 6.90 -10.08 1.59
N PRO A 33 6.86 -9.42 2.76
CA PRO A 33 7.53 -9.90 3.97
C PRO A 33 6.75 -11.04 4.66
N LEU A 34 5.58 -11.42 4.12
CA LEU A 34 4.65 -12.36 4.73
C LEU A 34 4.57 -13.64 3.89
N ASP A 35 4.60 -14.79 4.54
CA ASP A 35 4.23 -16.06 3.91
C ASP A 35 2.71 -16.08 3.72
N VAL A 36 2.28 -15.87 2.47
CA VAL A 36 0.86 -15.78 2.13
C VAL A 36 0.13 -17.10 2.37
N ASN A 37 0.81 -18.24 2.22
CA ASN A 37 0.17 -19.54 2.43
C ASN A 37 -0.13 -19.77 3.91
N VAL A 38 0.81 -19.40 4.79
CA VAL A 38 0.59 -19.45 6.24
C VAL A 38 -0.51 -18.46 6.64
N PHE A 39 -0.47 -17.23 6.13
CA PHE A 39 -1.49 -16.23 6.41
C PHE A 39 -2.89 -16.71 6.01
N GLU A 40 -3.05 -17.22 4.79
CA GLU A 40 -4.32 -17.73 4.28
C GLU A 40 -4.87 -18.89 5.13
N GLN A 41 -3.99 -19.80 5.58
CA GLN A 41 -4.37 -20.89 6.49
C GLN A 41 -4.85 -20.37 7.85
N LEU A 42 -4.17 -19.37 8.42
CA LEU A 42 -4.52 -18.79 9.72
C LEU A 42 -5.90 -18.12 9.72
N ILE A 43 -6.34 -17.62 8.56
CA ILE A 43 -7.63 -16.92 8.41
C ILE A 43 -8.64 -17.72 7.59
N VAL A 44 -8.44 -19.02 7.44
CA VAL A 44 -9.28 -19.88 6.58
C VAL A 44 -10.77 -19.81 6.98
N SER A 45 -11.04 -19.76 8.29
CA SER A 45 -12.38 -19.72 8.88
C SER A 45 -13.01 -18.32 8.91
N HIS A 46 -12.36 -17.30 8.34
CA HIS A 46 -12.89 -15.95 8.36
C HIS A 46 -14.19 -15.86 7.53
N PRO A 47 -15.29 -15.29 8.07
CA PRO A 47 -16.59 -15.32 7.42
C PRO A 47 -16.66 -14.50 6.12
N ASN A 48 -15.81 -13.47 5.99
CA ASN A 48 -15.70 -12.68 4.77
C ASN A 48 -14.62 -13.25 3.84
N ARG A 49 -14.93 -14.38 3.20
CA ARG A 49 -14.03 -15.04 2.23
C ARG A 49 -13.66 -14.14 1.04
N PRO A 50 -14.58 -13.39 0.41
CA PRO A 50 -14.21 -12.51 -0.72
C PRO A 50 -13.11 -11.49 -0.36
N LEU A 51 -13.16 -10.92 0.84
CA LEU A 51 -12.10 -10.04 1.32
C LEU A 51 -10.79 -10.80 1.53
N VAL A 52 -10.83 -11.94 2.22
CA VAL A 52 -9.64 -12.77 2.46
C VAL A 52 -8.96 -13.17 1.16
N ASP A 53 -9.73 -13.68 0.21
CA ASP A 53 -9.23 -14.13 -1.09
C ASP A 53 -8.58 -12.96 -1.85
N SER A 54 -9.22 -11.78 -1.83
CA SER A 54 -8.67 -10.57 -2.47
C SER A 54 -7.40 -10.05 -1.79
N VAL A 55 -7.27 -10.17 -0.47
CA VAL A 55 -6.06 -9.79 0.28
C VAL A 55 -4.92 -10.76 -0.02
N CYS A 56 -5.20 -12.06 -0.01
CA CYS A 56 -4.20 -13.08 -0.34
C CYS A 56 -3.73 -12.92 -1.79
N ARG A 57 -4.65 -12.63 -2.73
CA ARG A 57 -4.30 -12.25 -4.10
C ARG A 57 -3.41 -11.01 -4.11
N GLY A 58 -3.76 -9.95 -3.38
CA GLY A 58 -2.95 -8.74 -3.29
C GLY A 58 -1.52 -8.98 -2.78
N PHE A 59 -1.31 -9.92 -1.86
CA PHE A 59 0.04 -10.28 -1.43
C PHE A 59 0.83 -11.12 -2.46
N ARG A 60 0.14 -11.90 -3.30
CA ARG A 60 0.76 -12.76 -4.33
C ARG A 60 1.03 -12.04 -5.65
N GLU A 61 0.10 -11.18 -6.04
CA GLU A 61 0.03 -10.53 -7.37
C GLU A 61 0.18 -9.00 -7.27
N GLY A 62 0.15 -8.46 -6.05
CA GLY A 62 0.19 -7.04 -5.77
C GLY A 62 -1.19 -6.39 -5.70
N PHE A 63 -1.33 -5.36 -4.87
CA PHE A 63 -2.59 -4.63 -4.69
C PHE A 63 -2.79 -3.56 -5.78
N TRP A 64 -4.05 -3.39 -6.19
CA TRP A 64 -4.48 -2.31 -7.06
C TRP A 64 -5.14 -1.19 -6.24
N PRO A 65 -4.79 0.09 -6.43
CA PRO A 65 -5.21 1.17 -5.54
C PRO A 65 -6.55 1.80 -5.95
N PHE A 66 -7.49 1.00 -6.48
CA PHE A 66 -8.79 1.49 -6.96
C PHE A 66 -8.68 2.57 -8.05
N ALA A 67 -7.57 2.57 -8.80
CA ALA A 67 -7.37 3.50 -9.89
C ALA A 67 -8.25 3.14 -11.10
N GLU A 68 -8.87 4.16 -11.68
CA GLU A 68 -9.66 4.12 -12.90
C GLU A 68 -9.01 5.00 -13.97
N THR A 69 -8.20 4.35 -14.81
CA THR A 69 -7.38 5.04 -15.80
C THR A 69 -8.06 5.20 -17.15
N SER A 70 -9.23 4.58 -17.35
CA SER A 70 -10.00 4.70 -18.60
C SER A 70 -10.88 5.95 -18.68
N SER A 71 -11.05 6.65 -17.56
CA SER A 71 -12.00 7.76 -17.42
C SER A 71 -11.45 9.13 -17.84
N GLY A 72 -10.18 9.22 -18.27
CA GLY A 72 -9.55 10.48 -18.65
C GLY A 72 -8.55 10.34 -19.80
N ASP A 73 -8.20 11.47 -20.41
CA ASP A 73 -7.21 11.57 -21.49
C ASP A 73 -5.77 11.46 -20.93
N PHE A 74 -5.48 10.38 -20.20
CA PHE A 74 -4.16 10.12 -19.65
C PHE A 74 -3.20 9.66 -20.76
N PRO A 75 -1.98 10.23 -20.83
CA PRO A 75 -0.98 9.78 -21.82
C PRO A 75 -0.49 8.36 -21.52
N VAL A 76 0.17 7.73 -22.50
CA VAL A 76 0.74 6.39 -22.32
C VAL A 76 1.84 6.39 -21.25
N SER A 77 2.72 7.39 -21.27
CA SER A 77 3.73 7.64 -20.24
C SER A 77 3.73 9.11 -19.86
N TRP A 78 4.14 9.42 -18.64
CA TRP A 78 4.20 10.80 -18.16
C TRP A 78 5.35 11.02 -17.19
N GLU A 79 6.15 12.06 -17.45
CA GLU A 79 7.11 12.57 -16.48
C GLU A 79 6.71 13.99 -16.09
N GLU A 80 6.26 14.13 -14.84
CA GLU A 80 5.93 15.43 -14.28
C GLU A 80 7.21 16.10 -13.77
N PRO A 81 7.53 17.34 -14.19
CA PRO A 81 8.80 17.98 -13.86
C PRO A 81 9.03 18.11 -12.35
N THR A 82 10.20 17.66 -11.89
CA THR A 82 10.70 17.95 -10.55
C THR A 82 11.33 19.35 -10.55
N GLY A 83 10.91 20.21 -9.62
CA GLY A 83 11.54 21.51 -9.43
C GLY A 83 13.03 21.39 -9.04
N PRO A 84 13.82 22.47 -9.16
CA PRO A 84 15.24 22.43 -8.81
C PRO A 84 15.44 22.00 -7.36
N LEU A 85 16.30 21.00 -7.15
CA LEU A 85 16.70 20.49 -5.85
C LEU A 85 18.11 20.99 -5.53
N ASP A 86 18.34 21.47 -4.31
CA ASP A 86 19.69 21.79 -3.86
C ASP A 86 20.53 20.52 -3.63
N ASP A 87 21.86 20.67 -3.60
CA ASP A 87 22.79 19.54 -3.43
C ASP A 87 22.53 18.71 -2.16
N GLY A 88 22.06 19.34 -1.08
CA GLY A 88 21.72 18.65 0.16
C GLY A 88 20.48 17.78 0.00
N THR A 89 19.47 18.31 -0.66
CA THR A 89 18.24 17.60 -1.02
C THR A 89 18.51 16.45 -1.99
N LEU A 90 19.35 16.64 -3.00
CA LEU A 90 19.74 15.59 -3.95
C LEU A 90 20.49 14.44 -3.25
N ARG A 91 21.48 14.76 -2.41
CA ARG A 91 22.20 13.74 -1.61
C ARG A 91 21.23 12.95 -0.72
N PHE A 92 20.32 13.63 -0.04
CA PHE A 92 19.33 12.96 0.79
C PHE A 92 18.41 12.05 -0.02
N ALA A 93 17.92 12.50 -1.18
CA ALA A 93 17.07 11.70 -2.05
C ALA A 93 17.80 10.44 -2.55
N HIS A 94 19.08 10.58 -2.90
CA HIS A 94 19.94 9.47 -3.29
C HIS A 94 20.12 8.46 -2.15
N ASP A 95 20.55 8.92 -0.97
CA ASP A 95 20.76 8.06 0.19
C ASP A 95 19.47 7.33 0.59
N TYR A 96 18.34 8.05 0.53
CA TYR A 96 17.03 7.47 0.75
C TYR A 96 16.69 6.38 -0.27
N ALA A 97 16.96 6.60 -1.57
CA ALA A 97 16.73 5.59 -2.61
C ALA A 97 17.56 4.32 -2.37
N VAL A 98 18.83 4.47 -1.97
CA VAL A 98 19.72 3.34 -1.61
C VAL A 98 19.15 2.56 -0.42
N GLU A 99 18.64 3.23 0.61
CA GLU A 99 18.01 2.57 1.77
C GLU A 99 16.73 1.81 1.38
N GLU A 100 15.91 2.36 0.48
CA GLU A 100 14.70 1.70 0.00
C GLU A 100 15.01 0.51 -0.92
N GLU A 101 16.05 0.60 -1.76
CA GLU A 101 16.54 -0.51 -2.58
C GLU A 101 17.07 -1.66 -1.71
N ALA A 102 17.92 -1.35 -0.73
CA ALA A 102 18.48 -2.34 0.20
C ALA A 102 17.38 -3.08 0.99
N ALA A 103 16.25 -2.42 1.22
CA ALA A 103 15.10 -3.02 1.90
C ALA A 103 14.10 -3.70 0.95
N GLY A 104 14.41 -3.82 -0.34
CA GLY A 104 13.58 -4.48 -1.35
C GLY A 104 12.29 -3.73 -1.69
N ARG A 105 12.24 -2.42 -1.43
CA ARG A 105 11.08 -1.56 -1.70
C ARG A 105 11.19 -0.80 -3.01
N TYR A 106 12.43 -0.53 -3.42
CA TYR A 106 12.77 0.03 -4.72
C TYR A 106 13.44 -1.07 -5.55
N SER A 107 13.26 -1.00 -6.87
CA SER A 107 14.09 -1.75 -7.80
C SER A 107 15.54 -1.25 -7.78
N ALA A 108 16.44 -2.03 -8.35
CA ALA A 108 17.73 -1.50 -8.78
C ALA A 108 17.50 -0.32 -9.75
N PRO A 109 18.35 0.71 -9.71
CA PRO A 109 18.23 1.86 -10.59
C PRO A 109 18.45 1.46 -12.04
N PHE A 110 17.70 2.10 -12.95
CA PHE A 110 17.90 1.98 -14.38
C PHE A 110 18.06 3.36 -15.03
N PHE A 111 18.71 3.37 -16.19
CA PHE A 111 19.07 4.57 -16.94
C PHE A 111 18.32 4.59 -18.27
N GLY A 112 18.22 5.79 -18.86
CA GLY A 112 17.62 5.99 -20.18
C GLY A 112 16.36 6.82 -20.07
N ASP A 113 15.44 6.61 -21.01
CA ASP A 113 14.14 7.28 -21.02
C ASP A 113 13.10 6.46 -20.25
N LEU A 114 12.03 7.15 -19.85
CA LEU A 114 10.86 6.54 -19.26
C LEU A 114 10.21 5.57 -20.27
N LEU A 115 10.07 4.29 -19.90
CA LEU A 115 9.52 3.26 -20.79
C LEU A 115 8.00 3.45 -21.01
N PRO A 116 7.41 2.86 -22.06
CA PRO A 116 5.96 2.90 -22.29
C PRO A 116 5.16 2.39 -21.08
N GLY A 117 4.12 3.14 -20.68
CA GLY A 117 3.27 2.82 -19.52
C GLY A 117 3.78 3.39 -18.20
N MET A 118 5.02 3.89 -18.16
CA MET A 118 5.61 4.41 -16.93
C MET A 118 5.18 5.84 -16.62
N TYR A 119 4.99 6.12 -15.32
CA TYR A 119 4.77 7.48 -14.82
C TYR A 119 5.82 7.80 -13.76
N SER A 120 6.40 9.00 -13.85
CA SER A 120 7.25 9.59 -12.82
C SER A 120 6.63 10.89 -12.32
N MET A 121 6.52 10.98 -10.99
CA MET A 121 5.94 12.13 -10.28
C MET A 121 7.05 12.85 -9.50
N PRO A 122 6.92 14.16 -9.24
CA PRO A 122 8.03 14.93 -8.73
C PRO A 122 8.29 14.63 -7.26
N ILE A 123 9.57 14.68 -6.89
CA ILE A 123 10.02 14.39 -5.53
C ILE A 123 10.37 15.67 -4.78
N HIS A 124 10.20 15.64 -3.47
CA HIS A 124 10.58 16.71 -2.57
C HIS A 124 11.24 16.16 -1.30
N ALA A 125 12.20 16.89 -0.73
CA ALA A 125 12.65 16.66 0.63
C ALA A 125 12.24 17.85 1.49
N VAL A 126 11.56 17.57 2.60
CA VAL A 126 11.15 18.61 3.56
C VAL A 126 11.64 18.29 4.96
N PRO A 127 12.07 19.29 5.75
CA PRO A 127 12.49 19.05 7.13
C PRO A 127 11.30 18.58 7.97
N LYS A 128 11.56 17.67 8.91
CA LYS A 128 10.58 17.31 9.93
C LYS A 128 10.43 18.49 10.89
N PRO A 129 9.21 18.88 11.27
CA PRO A 129 9.01 19.84 12.35
C PRO A 129 9.80 19.39 13.59
N HIS A 130 10.59 20.31 14.16
CA HIS A 130 11.38 20.08 15.37
C HIS A 130 12.43 18.96 15.28
N SER A 131 12.97 18.67 14.09
CA SER A 131 14.05 17.70 13.92
C SER A 131 14.92 18.02 12.70
N ASP A 132 16.22 17.70 12.78
CA ASP A 132 17.16 17.82 11.65
C ASP A 132 16.96 16.73 10.58
N LYS A 133 15.99 15.82 10.78
CA LYS A 133 15.67 14.76 9.81
C LYS A 133 14.80 15.30 8.70
N MET A 134 15.05 14.87 7.47
CA MET A 134 14.18 15.17 6.33
C MET A 134 13.11 14.08 6.10
N ARG A 135 12.08 14.43 5.34
CA ARG A 135 11.06 13.53 4.79
C ARG A 135 11.17 13.55 3.28
N PHE A 136 11.35 12.38 2.69
CA PHE A 136 11.16 12.19 1.27
C PHE A 136 9.66 12.17 0.96
N ILE A 137 9.24 12.94 -0.03
CA ILE A 137 7.86 13.03 -0.50
C ILE A 137 7.87 12.75 -2.00
N ASN A 138 7.07 11.79 -2.43
CA ASN A 138 6.70 11.67 -3.84
C ASN A 138 5.33 12.33 -4.03
N ASN A 139 5.27 13.38 -4.85
CA ASN A 139 4.08 14.20 -5.00
C ASN A 139 3.15 13.64 -6.08
N HIS A 140 2.43 12.59 -5.72
CA HIS A 140 1.43 11.93 -6.57
C HIS A 140 0.20 12.78 -6.89
N SER A 141 0.13 14.03 -6.41
CA SER A 141 -0.94 15.00 -6.71
C SER A 141 -0.48 16.14 -7.63
N ALA A 142 0.78 16.12 -8.07
CA ALA A 142 1.32 17.20 -8.90
C ALA A 142 0.80 17.13 -10.35
N GLY A 143 0.53 18.30 -10.92
CA GLY A 143 0.23 18.43 -12.35
C GLY A 143 -1.11 17.88 -12.81
N LYS A 144 -1.34 17.95 -14.11
CA LYS A 144 -2.61 17.59 -14.76
C LYS A 144 -2.85 16.08 -14.74
N PHE A 145 -1.80 15.29 -14.92
CA PHE A 145 -1.89 13.82 -15.03
C PHE A 145 -1.44 13.12 -13.75
N SER A 146 -1.75 13.74 -12.60
CA SER A 146 -1.38 13.22 -11.29
C SER A 146 -1.98 11.84 -11.01
N LEU A 147 -1.23 10.93 -10.38
CA LEU A 147 -1.70 9.58 -10.07
C LEU A 147 -2.93 9.59 -9.17
N ASN A 148 -2.97 10.51 -8.20
CA ASN A 148 -4.10 10.64 -7.28
C ASN A 148 -5.40 11.08 -7.99
N SER A 149 -5.31 11.69 -9.19
CA SER A 149 -6.50 12.00 -9.99
C SER A 149 -7.10 10.76 -10.66
N MET A 150 -6.34 9.68 -10.81
CA MET A 150 -6.83 8.40 -11.33
C MET A 150 -7.65 7.62 -10.27
N ILE A 151 -7.58 8.02 -9.00
CA ILE A 151 -8.25 7.30 -7.91
C ILE A 151 -9.47 8.10 -7.49
N ASP A 152 -10.66 7.55 -7.75
CA ASP A 152 -11.90 8.16 -7.25
C ASP A 152 -11.94 8.09 -5.72
N LYS A 153 -12.03 9.24 -5.06
CA LYS A 153 -12.10 9.32 -3.59
C LYS A 153 -13.37 8.66 -3.04
N HIS A 154 -14.41 8.53 -3.86
CA HIS A 154 -15.64 7.84 -3.47
C HIS A 154 -15.53 6.31 -3.59
N SER A 155 -14.61 5.80 -4.42
CA SER A 155 -14.37 4.36 -4.56
C SER A 155 -13.52 3.79 -3.41
N VAL A 156 -12.73 4.64 -2.76
CA VAL A 156 -11.91 4.28 -1.57
C VAL A 156 -12.75 4.37 -0.29
N GLY A 157 -13.74 3.49 -0.17
CA GLY A 157 -14.67 3.45 0.97
C GLY A 157 -14.12 2.66 2.17
N MET A 158 -13.18 3.21 2.93
CA MET A 158 -12.79 2.66 4.24
C MET A 158 -12.91 3.72 5.34
N ARG A 159 -13.79 3.46 6.31
CA ARG A 159 -13.88 4.26 7.54
C ARG A 159 -13.05 3.54 8.61
N PRO A 160 -11.93 4.13 9.09
CA PRO A 160 -11.21 3.56 10.21
C PRO A 160 -12.05 3.67 11.48
N ASP A 161 -12.01 2.62 12.31
CA ASP A 161 -12.52 2.70 13.68
C ASP A 161 -11.75 3.79 14.44
N ASN A 162 -12.45 4.54 15.27
CA ASN A 162 -11.85 5.62 16.06
C ASN A 162 -11.88 5.31 17.56
N VAL A 163 -11.29 6.21 18.37
CA VAL A 163 -11.22 6.05 19.83
C VAL A 163 -12.61 5.96 20.48
N GLN A 164 -13.64 6.57 19.88
CA GLN A 164 -15.01 6.46 20.38
C GLN A 164 -15.59 5.07 20.14
N ASP A 165 -15.26 4.44 19.02
CA ASP A 165 -15.67 3.06 18.73
C ASP A 165 -15.04 2.09 19.74
N LEU A 166 -13.75 2.28 20.05
CA LEU A 166 -13.08 1.56 21.14
C LEU A 166 -13.77 1.80 22.49
N ALA A 167 -14.04 3.05 22.85
CA ALA A 167 -14.70 3.40 24.12
C ALA A 167 -16.09 2.75 24.23
N ARG A 168 -16.87 2.74 23.14
CA ARG A 168 -18.19 2.09 23.08
C ARG A 168 -18.08 0.59 23.35
N ASN A 169 -17.08 -0.07 22.75
CA ASN A 169 -16.85 -1.51 22.97
C ASN A 169 -16.46 -1.80 24.43
N LEU A 170 -15.62 -0.96 25.04
CA LEU A 170 -15.23 -1.11 26.45
C LEU A 170 -16.41 -0.90 27.41
N LEU A 171 -17.25 0.11 27.15
CA LEU A 171 -18.47 0.36 27.93
C LEU A 171 -19.48 -0.79 27.78
N HIS A 172 -19.64 -1.31 26.57
CA HIS A 172 -20.50 -2.46 26.33
C HIS A 172 -20.00 -3.69 27.10
N PHE A 173 -18.69 -4.00 27.05
CA PHE A 173 -18.09 -5.05 27.87
C PHE A 173 -18.38 -4.83 29.37
N ARG A 174 -18.20 -3.59 29.86
CA ARG A 174 -18.49 -3.23 31.26
C ARG A 174 -19.95 -3.48 31.64
N SER A 175 -20.89 -3.20 30.75
CA SER A 175 -22.32 -3.44 31.00
C SER A 175 -22.68 -4.92 31.17
N ILE A 176 -21.94 -5.81 30.51
CA ILE A 176 -22.21 -7.25 30.54
C ILE A 176 -21.43 -7.93 31.68
N TYR A 177 -20.17 -7.55 31.87
CA TYR A 177 -19.24 -8.26 32.75
C TYR A 177 -18.87 -7.49 34.03
N GLY A 178 -19.50 -6.33 34.26
CA GLY A 178 -19.37 -5.56 35.50
C GLY A 178 -17.92 -5.17 35.77
N THR A 179 -17.38 -5.57 36.93
CA THR A 179 -16.04 -5.18 37.38
C THR A 179 -14.90 -6.03 36.82
N ALA A 180 -15.18 -6.98 35.92
CA ALA A 180 -14.16 -7.84 35.33
C ALA A 180 -12.97 -7.03 34.78
N PRO A 181 -11.72 -7.50 34.99
CA PRO A 181 -10.53 -6.80 34.52
C PRO A 181 -10.48 -6.81 32.99
N VAL A 182 -10.06 -5.68 32.41
CA VAL A 182 -9.85 -5.51 30.96
C VAL A 182 -8.40 -5.19 30.69
N TRP A 183 -7.79 -5.94 29.77
CA TRP A 183 -6.43 -5.73 29.32
C TRP A 183 -6.45 -5.19 27.89
N LEU A 184 -5.83 -4.03 27.68
CA LEU A 184 -5.68 -3.42 26.37
C LEU A 184 -4.22 -3.48 25.94
N PHE A 185 -3.97 -4.02 24.76
CA PHE A 185 -2.66 -4.04 24.13
C PHE A 185 -2.69 -3.17 22.88
N LYS A 186 -1.64 -2.37 22.69
CA LYS A 186 -1.39 -1.63 21.46
C LYS A 186 -0.12 -2.18 20.82
N SER A 187 -0.22 -2.59 19.57
CA SER A 187 0.93 -2.88 18.71
C SER A 187 0.96 -1.85 17.58
N ASP A 188 2.16 -1.45 17.18
CA ASP A 188 2.41 -0.51 16.10
C ASP A 188 3.29 -1.19 15.04
N ILE A 189 2.82 -1.21 13.79
CA ILE A 189 3.57 -1.81 12.68
C ILE A 189 4.35 -0.69 11.99
N ALA A 190 5.66 -0.67 12.22
CA ALA A 190 6.54 0.27 11.57
C ALA A 190 6.49 0.10 10.05
N ASN A 191 6.40 1.21 9.32
CA ASN A 191 6.38 1.23 7.86
C ASN A 191 5.27 0.33 7.26
N ALA A 192 4.10 0.22 7.90
CA ALA A 192 3.02 -0.67 7.45
C ALA A 192 2.61 -0.46 5.97
N TYR A 193 2.61 0.79 5.51
CA TYR A 193 2.39 1.10 4.09
C TYR A 193 3.39 0.39 3.19
N ARG A 194 4.63 0.24 3.68
CA ARG A 194 5.73 -0.30 2.91
C ARG A 194 5.78 -1.82 2.76
N LEU A 195 4.86 -2.53 3.41
CA LEU A 195 4.88 -4.01 3.48
C LEU A 195 3.92 -4.67 2.48
N LEU A 196 3.10 -3.90 1.80
CA LEU A 196 2.03 -4.43 0.94
C LEU A 196 2.39 -4.27 -0.53
N PRO A 197 2.76 -5.33 -1.25
CA PRO A 197 3.29 -5.19 -2.60
C PRO A 197 2.27 -4.54 -3.55
N MET A 198 2.67 -3.59 -4.39
CA MET A 198 1.83 -3.04 -5.45
C MET A 198 1.76 -3.96 -6.66
N HIS A 199 0.62 -3.98 -7.35
CA HIS A 199 0.51 -4.72 -8.61
C HIS A 199 1.51 -4.16 -9.64
N PRO A 200 2.22 -4.99 -10.44
CA PRO A 200 3.22 -4.51 -11.41
C PRO A 200 2.73 -3.41 -12.36
N LEU A 201 1.48 -3.50 -12.84
CA LEU A 201 0.84 -2.45 -13.65
C LEU A 201 0.72 -1.10 -12.93
N TRP A 202 0.61 -1.10 -11.59
CA TRP A 202 0.63 0.12 -10.80
C TRP A 202 2.06 0.55 -10.45
N GLN A 203 2.98 -0.39 -10.25
CA GLN A 203 4.40 -0.08 -10.04
C GLN A 203 4.99 0.70 -11.23
N LEU A 204 4.57 0.37 -12.46
CA LEU A 204 4.89 1.15 -13.68
C LEU A 204 4.54 2.63 -13.51
N LYS A 205 3.41 2.93 -12.85
CA LYS A 205 2.97 4.31 -12.67
C LYS A 205 3.64 5.00 -11.47
N GLN A 206 4.51 4.33 -10.74
CA GLN A 206 5.18 4.85 -9.54
C GLN A 206 6.70 4.85 -9.68
N VAL A 207 7.19 5.24 -10.85
CA VAL A 207 8.61 5.48 -11.05
C VAL A 207 9.02 6.72 -10.26
N VAL A 208 10.21 6.66 -9.66
CA VAL A 208 10.84 7.70 -8.87
C VAL A 208 12.13 8.08 -9.59
N THR A 209 12.23 9.34 -10.03
CA THR A 209 13.47 9.89 -10.60
C THR A 209 14.35 10.50 -9.51
N VAL A 210 15.59 10.04 -9.38
CA VAL A 210 16.62 10.61 -8.48
C VAL A 210 17.94 10.66 -9.25
N ASN A 211 18.52 11.85 -9.46
CA ASN A 211 19.78 12.01 -10.23
C ASN A 211 19.74 11.34 -11.62
N ASP A 212 18.66 11.53 -12.38
CA ASP A 212 18.43 10.90 -13.68
C ASP A 212 18.37 9.34 -13.65
N LEU A 213 18.23 8.76 -12.45
CA LEU A 213 17.98 7.33 -12.22
C LEU A 213 16.53 7.10 -11.88
N PHE A 214 15.98 6.01 -12.41
CA PHE A 214 14.61 5.60 -12.14
C PHE A 214 14.55 4.38 -11.21
N CYS A 215 13.64 4.40 -10.22
CA CYS A 215 13.30 3.26 -9.35
C CYS A 215 11.78 3.13 -9.17
N THR A 216 11.23 1.93 -9.02
CA THR A 216 9.77 1.74 -8.82
C THR A 216 9.38 1.64 -7.35
N PHE A 217 8.35 2.36 -6.91
CA PHE A 217 7.79 2.24 -5.55
C PHE A 217 6.85 1.04 -5.44
N MET A 218 7.11 0.12 -4.50
CA MET A 218 6.46 -1.19 -4.49
C MET A 218 5.38 -1.41 -3.42
N SER A 219 4.81 -0.39 -2.73
CA SER A 219 4.09 -0.68 -1.45
C SER A 219 2.84 0.14 -0.99
N LEU A 220 1.80 -0.46 -0.33
CA LEU A 220 0.64 0.21 0.38
C LEU A 220 -0.33 -0.69 1.26
N LEU A 221 -0.31 -0.59 2.62
CA LEU A 221 -1.32 -0.68 3.76
C LEU A 221 -2.08 -1.96 4.30
N LEU A 222 -1.81 -2.48 5.55
CA LEU A 222 -2.87 -3.11 6.42
C LEU A 222 -2.64 -3.17 7.98
N TRP A 223 -3.68 -2.70 8.70
CA TRP A 223 -4.34 -3.00 10.02
C TRP A 223 -3.62 -3.29 11.38
N ILE A 224 -4.29 -2.78 12.45
CA ILE A 224 -4.03 -3.00 13.89
C ILE A 224 -5.02 -4.04 14.42
N ALA A 225 -4.53 -5.15 14.98
CA ALA A 225 -5.37 -6.08 15.74
C ALA A 225 -5.42 -5.67 17.22
N ILE A 226 -6.59 -5.32 17.72
CA ILE A 226 -6.84 -5.18 19.16
C ILE A 226 -7.26 -6.56 19.69
N HIS A 227 -6.40 -7.21 20.46
CA HIS A 227 -6.75 -8.44 21.16
C HIS A 227 -7.26 -8.09 22.56
N VAL A 228 -8.57 -8.21 22.78
CA VAL A 228 -9.19 -8.16 24.12
C VAL A 228 -9.47 -9.60 24.55
N ARG A 229 -8.70 -10.11 25.52
CA ARG A 229 -9.02 -11.42 26.12
C ARG A 229 -10.34 -11.32 26.90
N HIS A 230 -11.22 -12.31 26.71
CA HIS A 230 -12.59 -12.46 27.25
C HIS A 230 -13.77 -11.92 26.44
N ILE A 231 -13.66 -11.74 25.12
CA ILE A 231 -14.83 -11.43 24.28
C ILE A 231 -15.13 -12.57 23.32
N SER A 232 -15.84 -13.59 23.81
CA SER A 232 -16.47 -14.62 22.97
C SER A 232 -17.63 -14.07 22.13
N CYS A 233 -17.99 -12.79 22.29
CA CYS A 233 -19.19 -12.18 21.73
C CYS A 233 -18.99 -11.27 20.49
N LEU A 234 -17.75 -11.02 20.04
CA LEU A 234 -17.51 -10.26 18.80
C LEU A 234 -17.42 -11.13 17.54
N CYS A 235 -17.38 -12.46 17.70
CA CYS A 235 -17.41 -13.43 16.60
C CYS A 235 -18.66 -14.30 16.72
N HIS A 236 -19.84 -13.77 16.41
CA HIS A 236 -21.03 -14.62 16.25
C HIS A 236 -21.09 -15.19 14.82
N GLY A 237 -20.51 -16.38 14.69
CA GLY A 237 -20.71 -17.41 13.67
C GLY A 237 -20.14 -18.73 14.23
N PRO A 238 -20.86 -19.86 14.21
CA PRO A 238 -20.68 -20.95 15.17
C PRO A 238 -19.54 -21.92 14.80
N CYS A 239 -19.20 -22.77 15.77
CA CYS A 239 -18.10 -23.76 15.84
C CYS A 239 -16.78 -23.12 16.29
N TRP A 240 -16.17 -23.54 17.40
CA TRP A 240 -15.83 -24.92 17.71
C TRP A 240 -16.09 -25.29 19.18
N SER A 241 -16.78 -26.42 19.36
CA SER A 241 -16.79 -27.21 20.59
C SER A 241 -15.85 -28.42 20.43
N GLY A 242 -15.13 -28.76 21.50
CA GLY A 242 -14.29 -29.96 21.63
C GLY A 242 -13.07 -29.65 22.50
N ASN A 243 -13.16 -29.79 23.83
CA ASN A 243 -12.75 -30.99 24.60
C ASN A 243 -11.33 -31.42 24.23
N THR A 244 -10.31 -31.35 25.09
CA THR A 244 -10.21 -31.49 26.56
C THR A 244 -9.01 -30.71 27.07
#